data_AF-A0A2V1BTE2-F1
#
_entry.id   AF-A0A2V1BTE2-F1
#
_cell.length_a   1.000
_cell.length_b   1.000
_cell.length_c   1.000
_cell.angle_alpha   90.00
_cell.angle_beta   90.00
_cell.angle_gamma   90.00
#
_symmetry.space_group_name_H-M   'P 1'
#
loop_
_entity.id
_entity.type
_entity.pdbx_description
1 polymer ?
#
loop_
_entity_poly.entity_id
_entity_poly.type
_entity_poly.pdbx_seq_one_letter_code
_entity_poly.pdbx_strand_id
1 'polypeptide(L)'
;MAERRHKTQKPLLTQEELKKKLAVSNFDPNAILRGAQLTVVGALRALQNPALFTSEHYKQAAIAVGAGIAIRLLIFIPVIGIKVLLWFLGFIFDFTNSTWDDDIVSGLDFIQNYVLQVPFFLMTLMRYITPTLDNMFMDSLAWVDQTYYAKHKGEDVSTLRETYYPNLRKYPTRDGSTNSTSTAEAVTMFLMRFGKKAGLSLAVFTLSYIPHVGRLVLPAASFYTFNSVAGLGPAAIVFGTGIFLPKRYLVIFLQSYFSSRSLMRELLEPYFSRIRFTKEQKKHWFHDREGLLFGFGVGFYIFLRIPLLGVLIYGIAEASTAYLITKVTDPPPPPAQSEDFAASQQQWKNKHEFLNLKLSNLDAHTGHSNSSSSQAAQNPLETGSSSGVPSGPPPPYTELRSR
;
A
#
# COMPACT_ATOMS: atom_id res chain seq x y z
N MET A 1 54.90 -6.03 -32.94
CA MET A 1 53.49 -6.28 -32.57
C MET A 1 53.34 -6.05 -31.07
N ALA A 2 52.77 -4.92 -30.66
CA ALA A 2 52.44 -4.64 -29.27
C ALA A 2 51.10 -3.91 -29.23
N GLU A 3 50.05 -4.68 -28.95
CA GLU A 3 48.65 -4.24 -28.94
C GLU A 3 48.39 -3.45 -27.64
N ARG A 4 48.30 -2.13 -27.74
CA ARG A 4 47.94 -1.25 -26.62
C ARG A 4 46.46 -1.44 -26.28
N ARG A 5 46.18 -2.13 -25.18
CA ARG A 5 44.86 -2.18 -24.53
C ARG A 5 44.38 -0.77 -24.18
N HIS A 6 43.36 -0.28 -24.89
CA HIS A 6 42.58 0.88 -24.48
C HIS A 6 41.83 0.56 -23.19
N LYS A 7 42.25 1.16 -22.07
CA LYS A 7 41.43 1.26 -20.85
C LYS A 7 40.28 2.23 -21.15
N THR A 8 39.07 1.71 -21.28
CA THR A 8 37.84 2.50 -21.34
C THR A 8 37.67 3.23 -20.00
N GLN A 9 38.04 4.51 -19.94
CA GLN A 9 37.70 5.41 -18.84
C GLN A 9 36.17 5.57 -18.83
N LYS A 10 35.52 5.11 -17.75
CA LYS A 10 34.12 5.44 -17.48
C LYS A 10 34.02 6.97 -17.35
N PRO A 11 33.12 7.65 -18.08
CA PRO A 11 32.96 9.09 -17.94
C PRO A 11 32.51 9.43 -16.52
N LEU A 12 33.12 10.48 -15.95
CA LEU A 12 32.69 11.05 -14.66
C LEU A 12 31.25 11.56 -14.80
N LEU A 13 30.37 11.20 -13.87
CA LEU A 13 28.97 11.65 -13.86
C LEU A 13 28.91 13.18 -13.94
N THR A 14 28.09 13.69 -14.85
CA THR A 14 27.88 15.15 -15.00
C THR A 14 27.15 15.70 -13.77
N GLN A 15 27.38 16.98 -13.42
CA GLN A 15 26.74 17.61 -12.25
C GLN A 15 25.21 17.52 -12.28
N GLU A 16 24.61 17.58 -13.47
CA GLU A 16 23.17 17.42 -13.70
C GLU A 16 22.68 16.00 -13.34
N GLU A 17 23.41 14.95 -13.73
CA GLU A 17 23.07 13.57 -13.35
C GLU A 17 23.24 13.36 -11.83
N LEU A 18 24.24 13.99 -11.23
CA LEU A 18 24.49 13.93 -9.80
C LEU A 18 23.38 14.63 -9.02
N LYS A 19 22.96 15.83 -9.45
CA LYS A 19 21.79 16.54 -8.91
C LYS A 19 20.51 15.73 -9.06
N LYS A 20 20.27 15.10 -10.22
CA LYS A 20 19.11 14.25 -10.45
C LYS A 20 19.10 12.99 -9.56
N LYS A 21 20.26 12.40 -9.30
CA LYS A 21 20.41 11.26 -8.37
C LYS A 21 20.31 11.66 -6.89
N LEU A 22 20.71 12.88 -6.56
CA LEU A 22 20.61 13.47 -5.22
C LEU A 22 19.24 14.06 -4.91
N ALA A 23 18.45 14.41 -5.93
CA ALA A 23 17.12 14.95 -5.77
C ALA A 23 16.22 13.96 -5.02
N VAL A 24 15.43 14.49 -4.08
CA VAL A 24 14.40 13.75 -3.36
C VAL A 24 13.43 13.18 -4.39
N SER A 25 13.29 11.87 -4.43
CA SER A 25 12.38 11.20 -5.36
C SER A 25 10.92 11.50 -4.97
N ASN A 26 9.96 10.77 -5.55
CA ASN A 26 8.54 10.81 -5.18
C ASN A 26 8.21 10.48 -3.70
N PHE A 27 9.24 10.33 -2.86
CA PHE A 27 9.23 10.16 -1.42
C PHE A 27 9.36 11.50 -0.67
N ASP A 28 8.44 12.43 -0.91
CA ASP A 28 8.38 13.74 -0.23
C ASP A 28 7.69 13.61 1.16
N PRO A 29 8.26 14.18 2.25
CA PRO A 29 7.61 14.24 3.56
C PRO A 29 6.15 14.72 3.54
N ASN A 30 5.81 15.70 2.71
CA ASN A 30 4.44 16.20 2.58
C ASN A 30 3.50 15.13 2.02
N ALA A 31 3.97 14.35 1.05
CA ALA A 31 3.21 13.23 0.51
C ALA A 31 3.00 12.14 1.57
N ILE A 32 4.03 11.84 2.37
CA ILE A 32 3.94 10.87 3.47
C ILE A 32 2.91 11.31 4.51
N LEU A 33 3.00 12.56 4.95
CA LEU A 33 2.05 13.11 5.93
C LEU A 33 0.62 13.09 5.38
N ARG A 34 0.45 13.43 4.09
CA ARG A 34 -0.84 13.37 3.42
C ARG A 34 -1.40 11.96 3.34
N GLY A 35 -0.56 10.97 3.06
CA GLY A 35 -0.94 9.56 3.11
C GLY A 35 -1.42 9.12 4.50
N ALA A 36 -0.70 9.53 5.55
CA ALA A 36 -1.11 9.26 6.93
C ALA A 36 -2.45 9.93 7.27
N GLN A 37 -2.68 11.17 6.83
CA GLN A 37 -3.98 11.84 6.98
C GLN A 37 -5.11 11.09 6.26
N LEU A 38 -4.85 10.63 5.03
CA LEU A 38 -5.81 9.82 4.26
C LEU A 38 -6.12 8.48 4.93
N THR A 39 -5.21 7.93 5.74
CA THR A 39 -5.50 6.74 6.55
C THR A 39 -6.65 7.02 7.51
N VAL A 40 -6.56 8.12 8.25
CA VAL A 40 -7.57 8.48 9.26
C VAL A 40 -8.89 8.87 8.60
N VAL A 41 -8.83 9.71 7.56
CA VAL A 41 -10.05 10.13 6.83
C VAL A 41 -10.69 8.95 6.13
N GLY A 42 -9.90 8.10 5.47
CA GLY A 42 -10.36 6.88 4.81
C GLY A 42 -10.99 5.90 5.80
N ALA A 43 -10.37 5.69 6.97
CA ALA A 43 -10.90 4.81 8.00
C ALA A 43 -12.23 5.34 8.57
N LEU A 44 -12.30 6.64 8.87
CA LEU A 44 -13.54 7.26 9.33
C LEU A 44 -14.65 7.13 8.29
N ARG A 45 -14.31 7.32 7.01
CA ARG A 45 -15.23 7.12 5.88
C ARG A 45 -15.69 5.65 5.84
N ALA A 46 -14.77 4.70 5.80
CA ALA A 46 -15.13 3.28 5.81
C ALA A 46 -16.09 2.93 6.96
N LEU A 47 -15.83 3.40 8.19
CA LEU A 47 -16.72 3.18 9.34
C LEU A 47 -18.11 3.80 9.20
N GLN A 48 -18.29 4.82 8.36
CA GLN A 48 -19.59 5.41 8.06
C GLN A 48 -20.36 4.67 6.96
N ASN A 49 -19.73 3.71 6.27
CA ASN A 49 -20.38 2.94 5.21
C ASN A 49 -21.29 1.85 5.80
N PRO A 50 -22.63 1.97 5.69
CA PRO A 50 -23.54 0.95 6.23
C PRO A 50 -23.39 -0.40 5.51
N ALA A 51 -22.93 -0.42 4.25
CA ALA A 51 -22.76 -1.65 3.48
C ALA A 51 -21.66 -2.57 4.05
N LEU A 52 -20.71 -2.03 4.81
CA LEU A 52 -19.67 -2.84 5.45
C LEU A 52 -20.17 -3.66 6.64
N PHE A 53 -21.31 -3.28 7.21
CA PHE A 53 -21.88 -3.93 8.40
C PHE A 53 -23.08 -4.82 8.04
N THR A 54 -22.99 -5.54 6.93
CA THR A 54 -24.00 -6.54 6.53
C THR A 54 -23.73 -7.89 7.18
N SER A 55 -24.77 -8.73 7.27
CA SER A 55 -24.69 -10.05 7.90
C SER A 55 -23.65 -10.97 7.26
N GLU A 56 -23.38 -10.82 5.95
CA GLU A 56 -22.37 -11.60 5.24
C GLU A 56 -20.96 -11.23 5.69
N HIS A 57 -20.64 -9.93 5.73
CA HIS A 57 -19.34 -9.44 6.19
C HIS A 57 -19.11 -9.73 7.67
N TYR A 58 -20.14 -9.69 8.51
CA TYR A 58 -20.03 -10.09 9.92
C TYR A 58 -19.64 -11.56 10.09
N LYS A 59 -20.27 -12.47 9.35
CA LYS A 59 -19.95 -13.91 9.42
C LYS A 59 -18.50 -14.17 9.00
N GLN A 60 -18.05 -13.50 7.95
CA GLN A 60 -16.69 -13.60 7.44
C GLN A 60 -15.67 -13.00 8.40
N ALA A 61 -15.98 -11.84 8.99
CA ALA A 61 -15.17 -11.21 10.03
C ALA A 61 -15.02 -12.13 11.25
N ALA A 62 -16.09 -12.80 11.68
CA ALA A 62 -16.04 -13.75 12.79
C ALA A 62 -15.12 -14.95 12.49
N ILE A 63 -15.23 -15.54 11.28
CA ILE A 63 -14.33 -16.61 10.83
C ILE A 63 -12.88 -16.14 10.80
N ALA A 64 -12.64 -14.95 10.27
CA ALA A 64 -11.29 -14.39 10.16
C ALA A 64 -10.67 -14.06 11.53
N VAL A 65 -11.46 -13.56 12.49
CA VAL A 65 -11.04 -13.39 13.89
C VAL A 65 -10.72 -14.74 14.52
N GLY A 66 -11.58 -15.74 14.34
CA GLY A 66 -11.34 -17.10 14.83
C GLY A 66 -10.05 -17.71 14.28
N ALA A 67 -9.81 -17.60 12.97
CA ALA A 67 -8.57 -18.03 12.32
C ALA A 67 -7.36 -17.27 12.86
N GLY A 68 -7.46 -15.94 13.04
CA GLY A 68 -6.42 -15.11 13.63
C GLY A 68 -6.06 -15.53 15.05
N ILE A 69 -7.05 -15.86 15.88
CA ILE A 69 -6.85 -16.41 17.23
C ILE A 69 -6.16 -17.76 17.16
N ALA A 70 -6.65 -18.69 16.32
CA ALA A 70 -6.08 -20.02 16.18
C ALA A 70 -4.60 -19.98 15.78
N ILE A 71 -4.26 -19.13 14.80
CA ILE A 71 -2.86 -18.99 14.38
C ILE A 71 -2.03 -18.33 15.48
N ARG A 72 -2.55 -17.31 16.16
CA ARG A 72 -1.85 -16.68 17.29
C ARG A 72 -1.54 -17.70 18.38
N LEU A 73 -2.48 -18.59 18.71
CA LEU A 73 -2.24 -19.69 19.65
C LEU A 73 -1.17 -20.64 19.12
N LEU A 74 -1.23 -21.04 17.84
CA LEU A 74 -0.22 -21.91 17.23
C LEU A 74 1.20 -21.35 17.32
N ILE A 75 1.36 -20.03 17.19
CA ILE A 75 2.66 -19.35 17.33
C ILE A 75 3.05 -19.17 18.80
N PHE A 76 2.09 -18.87 19.67
CA PHE A 76 2.32 -18.59 21.08
C PHE A 76 2.66 -19.86 21.88
N ILE A 77 2.11 -21.02 21.51
CA ILE A 77 2.34 -22.31 22.16
C ILE A 77 3.84 -22.67 22.21
N PRO A 78 4.60 -22.63 21.09
CA PRO A 78 6.05 -22.84 21.12
C PRO A 78 6.80 -21.86 22.04
N VAL A 79 6.40 -20.59 22.06
CA VAL A 79 7.04 -19.57 22.91
C VAL A 79 6.81 -19.87 24.39
N ILE A 80 5.57 -20.23 24.77
CA ILE A 80 5.29 -20.70 26.13
C ILE A 80 6.08 -21.98 26.42
N GLY A 81 6.13 -22.91 25.47
CA GLY A 81 6.88 -24.16 25.62
C GLY A 81 8.36 -23.91 25.93
N ILE A 82 9.01 -22.96 25.26
CA ILE A 82 10.38 -22.55 25.55
C ILE A 82 10.48 -21.92 26.94
N LYS A 83 9.55 -21.04 27.34
CA LYS A 83 9.54 -20.46 28.69
C LYS A 83 9.40 -21.51 29.78
N VAL A 84 8.49 -22.47 29.60
CA VAL A 84 8.27 -23.57 30.53
C VAL A 84 9.52 -24.47 30.58
N LEU A 85 10.13 -24.76 29.44
CA LEU A 85 11.38 -25.52 29.38
C LEU A 85 12.51 -24.80 30.13
N LEU A 86 12.72 -23.51 29.89
CA LEU A 86 13.73 -22.70 30.60
C LEU A 86 13.45 -22.66 32.11
N TRP A 87 12.19 -22.52 32.51
CA TRP A 87 11.76 -22.61 33.90
C TRP A 87 12.09 -23.97 34.52
N PHE A 88 11.85 -25.07 33.81
CA PHE A 88 12.23 -26.42 34.25
C PHE A 88 13.75 -26.59 34.37
N LEU A 89 14.52 -26.07 33.41
CA LEU A 89 15.98 -26.09 33.48
C LEU A 89 16.51 -25.30 34.68
N GLY A 90 15.80 -24.27 35.14
CA GLY A 90 16.16 -23.50 36.33
C GLY A 90 16.10 -24.26 37.65
N PHE A 91 15.44 -25.42 37.69
CA PHE A 91 15.54 -26.33 38.84
C PHE A 91 16.82 -27.18 38.85
N ILE A 92 17.47 -27.33 37.69
CA ILE A 92 18.67 -28.16 37.52
C ILE A 92 19.93 -27.29 37.51
N PHE A 93 19.85 -26.10 36.95
CA PHE A 93 20.94 -25.14 36.83
C PHE A 93 20.61 -23.86 37.58
N ASP A 94 21.54 -23.41 38.42
CA ASP A 94 21.37 -22.19 39.23
C ASP A 94 21.59 -20.93 38.36
N PHE A 95 20.49 -20.36 37.85
CA PHE A 95 20.51 -19.18 36.96
C PHE A 95 20.35 -17.85 37.72
N THR A 96 20.61 -17.81 39.03
CA THR A 96 20.32 -16.68 39.93
C THR A 96 20.95 -15.33 39.52
N ASN A 97 21.85 -15.29 38.54
CA ASN A 97 22.44 -14.07 37.95
C ASN A 97 22.22 -13.87 36.44
N SER A 98 21.39 -14.67 35.77
CA SER A 98 21.33 -14.72 34.30
C SER A 98 20.04 -14.10 33.75
N THR A 99 20.13 -12.90 33.15
CA THR A 99 19.04 -12.19 32.44
C THR A 99 18.59 -12.84 31.11
N TRP A 100 18.94 -14.11 30.89
CA TRP A 100 18.82 -14.78 29.60
C TRP A 100 17.37 -15.07 29.19
N ASP A 101 16.46 -15.27 30.15
CA ASP A 101 15.03 -15.50 29.85
C ASP A 101 14.44 -14.28 29.11
N ASP A 102 14.56 -13.10 29.71
CA ASP A 102 14.01 -11.86 29.14
C ASP A 102 14.66 -11.52 27.80
N ASP A 103 15.97 -11.74 27.64
CA ASP A 103 16.69 -11.48 26.39
C ASP A 103 16.29 -12.46 25.27
N ILE A 104 16.09 -13.75 25.58
CA ILE A 104 15.64 -14.76 24.61
C ILE A 104 14.20 -14.48 24.20
N VAL A 105 13.31 -14.21 25.16
CA VAL A 105 11.89 -13.96 24.90
C VAL A 105 11.72 -12.66 24.09
N SER A 106 12.46 -11.61 24.45
CA SER A 106 12.50 -10.34 23.71
C SER A 106 13.06 -10.54 22.30
N GLY A 107 14.10 -11.36 22.15
CA GLY A 107 14.67 -11.74 20.87
C GLY A 107 13.67 -12.49 19.97
N LEU A 108 12.94 -13.46 20.54
CA LEU A 108 11.92 -14.24 19.81
C LEU A 108 10.76 -13.36 19.36
N ASP A 109 10.25 -12.48 20.24
CA ASP A 109 9.19 -11.53 19.89
C ASP A 109 9.66 -10.57 18.79
N PHE A 110 10.91 -10.09 18.89
CA PHE A 110 11.51 -9.24 17.86
C PHE A 110 11.63 -9.97 16.52
N ILE A 111 12.12 -11.21 16.51
CA ILE A 111 12.24 -12.02 15.30
C ILE A 111 10.86 -12.25 14.70
N GLN A 112 9.88 -12.67 15.49
CA GLN A 112 8.51 -12.93 15.02
C GLN A 112 7.87 -11.68 14.37
N ASN A 113 7.96 -10.53 15.04
CA ASN A 113 7.23 -9.32 14.63
C ASN A 113 8.00 -8.50 13.59
N TYR A 114 9.34 -8.48 13.65
CA TYR A 114 10.18 -7.57 12.86
C TYR A 114 11.16 -8.26 11.91
N VAL A 115 11.43 -9.55 12.03
CA VAL A 115 12.25 -10.29 11.05
C VAL A 115 11.36 -11.15 10.16
N LEU A 116 10.52 -11.97 10.78
CA LEU A 116 9.64 -12.93 10.14
C LEU A 116 8.28 -12.37 9.73
N GLN A 117 7.89 -11.16 10.14
CA GLN A 117 6.60 -10.54 9.74
C GLN A 117 5.37 -11.41 9.98
N VAL A 118 5.36 -12.25 11.02
CA VAL A 118 4.33 -13.28 11.15
C VAL A 118 2.92 -12.69 11.14
N PRO A 119 2.59 -11.59 11.84
CA PRO A 119 1.25 -10.99 11.74
C PRO A 119 0.86 -10.59 10.32
N PHE A 120 1.77 -9.96 9.57
CA PHE A 120 1.52 -9.51 8.20
C PHE A 120 1.35 -10.69 7.23
N PHE A 121 2.19 -11.72 7.37
CA PHE A 121 2.09 -12.98 6.62
C PHE A 121 0.70 -13.58 6.70
N LEU A 122 0.17 -13.69 7.92
CA LEU A 122 -1.14 -14.29 8.16
C LEU A 122 -2.25 -13.47 7.53
N MET A 123 -2.14 -12.15 7.58
CA MET A 123 -3.12 -11.30 6.91
C MET A 123 -3.12 -11.48 5.39
N THR A 124 -1.94 -11.52 4.77
CA THR A 124 -1.88 -11.79 3.33
C THR A 124 -2.38 -13.20 3.00
N LEU A 125 -2.16 -14.18 3.88
CA LEU A 125 -2.70 -15.53 3.73
C LEU A 125 -4.25 -15.53 3.80
N MET A 126 -4.84 -14.74 4.70
CA MET A 126 -6.30 -14.64 4.86
C MET A 126 -7.02 -14.18 3.59
N ARG A 127 -6.36 -13.38 2.75
CA ARG A 127 -6.89 -12.99 1.44
C ARG A 127 -7.17 -14.18 0.52
N TYR A 128 -6.27 -15.18 0.52
CA TYR A 128 -6.47 -16.39 -0.28
C TYR A 128 -7.58 -17.30 0.29
N ILE A 129 -7.90 -17.12 1.57
CA ILE A 129 -8.91 -17.90 2.29
C ILE A 129 -10.29 -17.23 2.17
N THR A 130 -10.34 -15.89 2.01
CA THR A 130 -11.58 -15.11 2.11
C THR A 130 -11.74 -14.15 0.92
N PRO A 131 -12.56 -14.49 -0.10
CA PRO A 131 -12.74 -13.68 -1.33
C PRO A 131 -13.51 -12.37 -1.14
N THR A 132 -13.67 -11.91 0.10
CA THR A 132 -14.69 -10.93 0.51
C THR A 132 -14.18 -9.51 0.48
N LEU A 133 -12.86 -9.36 0.45
CA LEU A 133 -12.15 -8.08 0.45
C LEU A 133 -12.41 -7.29 -0.83
N ASP A 134 -12.48 -8.00 -1.97
CA ASP A 134 -12.82 -7.40 -3.25
C ASP A 134 -14.23 -6.78 -3.25
N ASN A 135 -15.20 -7.47 -2.66
CA ASN A 135 -16.56 -6.96 -2.48
C ASN A 135 -16.57 -5.75 -1.54
N MET A 136 -15.85 -5.81 -0.41
CA MET A 136 -15.75 -4.67 0.51
C MET A 136 -15.14 -3.43 -0.14
N PHE A 137 -14.13 -3.61 -1.00
CA PHE A 137 -13.55 -2.53 -1.80
C PHE A 137 -14.61 -1.93 -2.73
N MET A 138 -15.34 -2.76 -3.48
CA MET A 138 -16.35 -2.33 -4.43
C MET A 138 -17.53 -1.63 -3.75
N ASP A 139 -18.04 -2.15 -2.63
CA ASP A 139 -19.12 -1.54 -1.87
C ASP A 139 -18.70 -0.20 -1.26
N SER A 140 -17.45 -0.11 -0.82
CA SER A 140 -16.87 1.15 -0.35
C SER A 140 -16.72 2.17 -1.47
N LEU A 141 -16.32 1.73 -2.67
CA LEU A 141 -16.20 2.60 -3.83
C LEU A 141 -17.57 3.16 -4.25
N ALA A 142 -18.61 2.33 -4.26
CA ALA A 142 -19.99 2.76 -4.53
C ALA A 142 -20.45 3.82 -3.54
N TRP A 143 -20.19 3.59 -2.24
CA TRP A 143 -20.57 4.52 -1.19
C TRP A 143 -19.76 5.84 -1.22
N VAL A 144 -18.47 5.79 -1.60
CA VAL A 144 -17.65 6.99 -1.82
C VAL A 144 -18.20 7.83 -2.98
N ASP A 145 -18.60 7.21 -4.09
CA ASP A 145 -19.25 7.91 -5.20
C ASP A 145 -20.58 8.53 -4.76
N GLN A 146 -21.45 7.77 -4.09
CA GLN A 146 -22.72 8.29 -3.59
C GLN A 146 -22.54 9.48 -2.64
N THR A 147 -21.57 9.39 -1.72
CA THR A 147 -21.27 10.45 -0.76
C THR A 147 -20.70 11.69 -1.45
N TYR A 148 -19.90 11.51 -2.51
CA TYR A 148 -19.39 12.62 -3.30
C TYR A 148 -20.52 13.43 -3.94
N TYR A 149 -21.44 12.79 -4.66
CA TYR A 149 -22.59 13.50 -5.25
C TYR A 149 -23.51 14.09 -4.20
N ALA A 150 -23.67 13.43 -3.05
CA ALA A 150 -24.48 13.96 -1.96
C ALA A 150 -23.91 15.27 -1.38
N LYS A 151 -22.58 15.43 -1.38
CA LYS A 151 -21.90 16.64 -0.89
C LYS A 151 -21.95 17.79 -1.88
N HIS A 152 -21.94 17.51 -3.18
CA HIS A 152 -21.97 18.51 -4.25
C HIS A 152 -23.39 18.70 -4.79
N LYS A 153 -24.42 18.42 -3.98
CA LYS A 153 -25.81 18.69 -4.33
C LYS A 153 -25.98 20.21 -4.52
N GLY A 154 -26.33 20.62 -5.74
CA GLY A 154 -26.52 22.03 -6.11
C GLY A 154 -25.39 22.62 -6.94
N GLU A 155 -24.31 21.86 -7.18
CA GLU A 155 -23.28 22.23 -8.15
C GLU A 155 -23.66 21.73 -9.56
N ASP A 156 -23.07 22.34 -10.60
CA ASP A 156 -23.31 21.92 -11.96
C ASP A 156 -22.81 20.49 -12.20
N VAL A 157 -23.64 19.63 -12.79
CA VAL A 157 -23.31 18.23 -13.05
C VAL A 157 -22.13 18.12 -14.01
N SER A 158 -21.94 19.11 -14.89
CA SER A 158 -20.84 19.14 -15.86
C SER A 158 -19.46 19.32 -15.23
N THR A 159 -19.37 19.86 -14.02
CA THR A 159 -18.11 20.10 -13.31
C THR A 159 -17.77 19.00 -12.31
N LEU A 160 -18.67 18.02 -12.12
CA LEU A 160 -18.46 16.90 -11.20
C LEU A 160 -17.59 15.83 -11.83
N ARG A 161 -16.70 15.22 -11.02
CA ARG A 161 -15.94 14.04 -11.45
C ARG A 161 -16.89 12.90 -11.85
N GLU A 162 -16.45 12.09 -12.80
CA GLU A 162 -17.16 10.85 -13.13
C GLU A 162 -17.12 9.83 -11.97
N THR A 163 -18.10 8.93 -11.95
CA THR A 163 -18.19 7.82 -10.99
C THR A 163 -17.17 6.73 -11.29
N TYR A 164 -16.55 6.17 -10.26
CA TYR A 164 -15.57 5.08 -10.39
C TYR A 164 -16.27 3.73 -10.40
N TYR A 165 -17.21 3.51 -9.48
CA TYR A 165 -17.82 2.19 -9.27
C TYR A 165 -18.53 1.62 -10.51
N PRO A 166 -19.39 2.37 -11.23
CA PRO A 166 -20.16 1.83 -12.35
C PRO A 166 -19.28 1.39 -13.52
N ASN A 167 -18.18 2.10 -13.77
CA ASN A 167 -17.23 1.74 -14.82
C ASN A 167 -16.35 0.59 -14.35
N LEU A 168 -15.79 0.67 -13.13
CA LEU A 168 -14.88 -0.34 -12.61
C LEU A 168 -15.54 -1.72 -12.47
N ARG A 169 -16.82 -1.80 -12.10
CA ARG A 169 -17.57 -3.07 -12.02
C ARG A 169 -17.71 -3.77 -13.38
N LYS A 170 -17.68 -3.04 -14.50
CA LYS A 170 -17.80 -3.59 -15.86
C LYS A 170 -16.50 -4.21 -16.36
N TYR A 171 -15.36 -3.93 -15.71
CA TYR A 171 -14.09 -4.55 -16.10
C TYR A 171 -14.05 -6.00 -15.65
N PRO A 172 -13.55 -6.91 -16.51
CA PRO A 172 -13.33 -8.29 -16.09
C PRO A 172 -12.23 -8.34 -15.02
N THR A 173 -12.48 -9.06 -13.94
CA THR A 173 -11.48 -9.34 -12.91
C THR A 173 -10.53 -10.42 -13.40
N ARG A 174 -9.22 -10.14 -13.42
CA ARG A 174 -8.19 -11.15 -13.65
C ARG A 174 -7.55 -11.53 -12.32
N ASP A 175 -7.40 -12.82 -12.05
CA ASP A 175 -6.60 -13.28 -10.90
C ASP A 175 -5.15 -12.84 -11.12
N GLY A 176 -4.75 -11.75 -10.46
CA GLY A 176 -3.47 -11.09 -10.66
C GLY A 176 -2.26 -11.89 -10.16
N SER A 177 -2.47 -12.98 -9.42
CA SER A 177 -1.38 -13.76 -8.81
C SER A 177 -1.12 -15.15 -9.42
N THR A 178 -2.06 -15.74 -10.16
CA THR A 178 -1.96 -17.12 -10.65
C THR A 178 -2.69 -17.32 -11.97
N ASN A 179 -1.99 -17.79 -13.01
CA ASN A 179 -2.61 -18.39 -14.20
C ASN A 179 -3.22 -19.78 -13.89
N SER A 180 -3.53 -20.05 -12.63
CA SER A 180 -3.97 -21.35 -12.12
C SER A 180 -5.27 -21.17 -11.35
N THR A 181 -6.20 -22.08 -11.64
CA THR A 181 -7.54 -22.16 -11.07
C THR A 181 -7.55 -22.74 -9.64
N SER A 182 -6.40 -23.15 -9.08
CA SER A 182 -6.32 -23.82 -7.79
C SER A 182 -5.82 -22.91 -6.66
N THR A 183 -6.67 -22.69 -5.64
CA THR A 183 -6.34 -21.97 -4.40
C THR A 183 -5.09 -22.55 -3.72
N ALA A 184 -4.88 -23.86 -3.79
CA ALA A 184 -3.73 -24.53 -3.19
C ALA A 184 -2.40 -24.12 -3.86
N GLU A 185 -2.43 -23.90 -5.19
CA GLU A 185 -1.25 -23.45 -5.93
C GLU A 185 -0.91 -21.99 -5.59
N ALA A 186 -1.93 -21.13 -5.48
CA ALA A 186 -1.77 -19.74 -5.07
C ALA A 186 -1.18 -19.63 -3.65
N VAL A 187 -1.69 -20.42 -2.71
CA VAL A 187 -1.15 -20.50 -1.34
C VAL A 187 0.29 -21.01 -1.35
N THR A 188 0.60 -22.07 -2.10
CA THR A 188 1.97 -22.63 -2.16
C THR A 188 2.97 -21.63 -2.74
N MET A 189 2.60 -20.93 -3.83
CA MET A 189 3.44 -19.87 -4.39
C MET A 189 3.64 -18.72 -3.41
N PHE A 190 2.59 -18.33 -2.67
CA PHE A 190 2.68 -17.32 -1.63
C PHE A 190 3.67 -17.76 -0.52
N LEU A 191 3.52 -18.98 0.01
CA LEU A 191 4.41 -19.55 1.02
C LEU A 191 5.87 -19.58 0.55
N MET A 192 6.13 -19.99 -0.69
CA MET A 192 7.49 -20.04 -1.24
C MET A 192 8.11 -18.64 -1.39
N ARG A 193 7.32 -17.66 -1.86
CA ARG A 193 7.77 -16.26 -1.98
C ARG A 193 8.04 -15.65 -0.60
N PHE A 194 7.19 -15.96 0.37
CA PHE A 194 7.34 -15.50 1.73
C PHE A 194 8.58 -16.12 2.40
N GLY A 195 8.75 -17.44 2.28
CA GLY A 195 9.92 -18.16 2.81
C GLY A 195 11.24 -17.63 2.26
N LYS A 196 11.32 -17.33 0.96
CA LYS A 196 12.52 -16.69 0.35
C LYS A 196 12.84 -15.33 0.97
N LYS A 197 11.81 -14.50 1.22
CA LYS A 197 11.99 -13.20 1.87
C LYS A 197 12.38 -13.34 3.34
N ALA A 198 11.69 -14.21 4.08
CA ALA A 198 11.99 -14.49 5.48
C ALA A 198 13.42 -15.03 5.66
N GLY A 199 13.85 -15.95 4.79
CA GLY A 199 15.22 -16.47 4.78
C GLY A 199 16.26 -15.40 4.50
N LEU A 200 16.02 -14.51 3.52
CA LEU A 200 16.92 -13.37 3.26
C LEU A 200 16.98 -12.42 4.46
N SER A 201 15.84 -12.07 5.05
CA SER A 201 15.78 -11.22 6.25
C SER A 201 16.52 -11.84 7.43
N LEU A 202 16.36 -13.15 7.64
CA LEU A 202 17.05 -13.88 8.69
C LEU A 202 18.57 -13.97 8.43
N ALA A 203 18.99 -14.15 7.18
CA ALA A 203 20.40 -14.13 6.80
C ALA A 203 21.03 -12.77 7.06
N VAL A 204 20.38 -11.67 6.64
CA VAL A 204 20.84 -10.30 6.90
C VAL A 204 20.90 -10.03 8.41
N PHE A 205 19.88 -10.47 9.16
CA PHE A 205 19.84 -10.33 10.61
C PHE A 205 20.99 -11.10 11.27
N THR A 206 21.24 -12.35 10.89
CA THR A 206 22.33 -13.19 11.43
C THR A 206 23.71 -12.62 11.09
N LEU A 207 23.93 -12.21 9.83
CA LEU A 207 25.16 -11.54 9.40
C LEU A 207 25.42 -10.24 10.18
N SER A 208 24.37 -9.57 10.67
CA SER A 208 24.51 -8.37 11.48
C SER A 208 25.12 -8.63 12.87
N TYR A 209 25.18 -9.88 13.34
CA TYR A 209 25.83 -10.26 14.60
C TYR A 209 27.32 -10.57 14.45
N ILE A 210 27.86 -10.62 13.22
CA ILE A 210 29.29 -10.84 13.00
C ILE A 210 30.09 -9.68 13.62
N PRO A 211 31.11 -9.97 14.45
CA PRO A 211 31.98 -8.94 15.02
C PRO A 211 32.60 -8.05 13.92
N HIS A 212 32.73 -6.75 14.21
CA HIS A 212 33.29 -5.71 13.32
C HIS A 212 32.50 -5.40 12.04
N VAL A 213 32.11 -6.42 11.26
CA VAL A 213 31.39 -6.24 9.98
C VAL A 213 29.88 -6.05 10.19
N GLY A 214 29.30 -6.69 11.20
CA GLY A 214 27.86 -6.75 11.43
C GLY A 214 27.19 -5.39 11.67
N ARG A 215 27.94 -4.39 12.16
CA ARG A 215 27.44 -3.00 12.29
C ARG A 215 27.12 -2.37 10.93
N LEU A 216 27.82 -2.77 9.87
CA LEU A 216 27.64 -2.21 8.53
C LEU A 216 26.65 -3.02 7.67
N VAL A 217 26.43 -4.30 7.98
CA VAL A 217 25.53 -5.17 7.21
C VAL A 217 24.12 -4.60 7.11
N LEU A 218 23.52 -4.21 8.23
CA LEU A 218 22.17 -3.66 8.25
C LEU A 218 22.06 -2.32 7.52
N PRO A 219 22.88 -1.29 7.82
CA PRO A 219 22.89 -0.05 7.05
C PRO A 219 23.14 -0.27 5.55
N ALA A 220 24.07 -1.14 5.17
CA ALA A 220 24.40 -1.38 3.76
C ALA A 220 23.26 -2.09 3.02
N ALA A 221 22.69 -3.16 3.59
CA ALA A 221 21.55 -3.86 2.99
C ALA A 221 20.31 -2.95 2.89
N SER A 222 20.09 -2.13 3.91
CA SER A 222 18.98 -1.19 3.94
C SER A 222 19.17 -0.06 2.94
N PHE A 223 20.39 0.51 2.85
CA PHE A 223 20.75 1.51 1.86
C PHE A 223 20.58 0.98 0.43
N TYR A 224 21.09 -0.22 0.15
CA TYR A 224 20.97 -0.84 -1.17
C TYR A 224 19.50 -0.93 -1.61
N THR A 225 18.61 -1.30 -0.69
CA THR A 225 17.20 -1.49 -1.04
C THR A 225 16.42 -0.18 -1.08
N PHE A 226 16.65 0.72 -0.13
CA PHE A 226 15.92 1.99 0.00
C PHE A 226 16.39 3.07 -0.99
N ASN A 227 17.65 3.05 -1.42
CA ASN A 227 18.18 3.99 -2.42
C ASN A 227 17.42 3.89 -3.75
N SER A 228 16.98 2.70 -4.13
CA SER A 228 16.19 2.48 -5.36
C SER A 228 14.81 3.15 -5.35
N VAL A 229 14.38 3.65 -4.19
CA VAL A 229 13.05 4.16 -3.88
C VAL A 229 13.15 5.64 -3.53
N ALA A 230 13.85 5.98 -2.44
CA ALA A 230 13.90 7.35 -1.93
C ALA A 230 14.97 8.22 -2.62
N GLY A 231 15.82 7.62 -3.45
CA GLY A 231 16.98 8.29 -4.05
C GLY A 231 18.19 8.31 -3.12
N LEU A 232 19.31 8.77 -3.66
CA LEU A 232 20.62 8.65 -3.00
C LEU A 232 20.72 9.57 -1.77
N GLY A 233 20.15 10.77 -1.84
CA GLY A 233 20.19 11.76 -0.75
C GLY A 233 19.53 11.24 0.54
N PRO A 234 18.21 10.97 0.54
CA PRO A 234 17.53 10.47 1.73
C PRO A 234 18.10 9.14 2.24
N ALA A 235 18.46 8.22 1.35
CA ALA A 235 19.07 6.95 1.75
C ALA A 235 20.43 7.16 2.44
N ALA A 236 21.27 8.04 1.93
CA ALA A 236 22.57 8.32 2.52
C ALA A 236 22.43 8.98 3.90
N ILE A 237 21.46 9.88 4.08
CA ILE A 237 21.18 10.52 5.37
C ILE A 237 20.68 9.48 6.37
N VAL A 238 19.63 8.71 6.04
CA VAL A 238 19.00 7.75 6.95
C VAL A 238 19.97 6.64 7.35
N PHE A 239 20.73 6.06 6.41
CA PHE A 239 21.62 4.95 6.71
C PHE A 239 23.04 5.37 7.07
N GLY A 240 23.47 6.58 6.70
CA GLY A 240 24.71 7.17 7.19
C GLY A 240 24.60 7.54 8.67
N THR A 241 23.52 8.20 9.08
CA THR A 241 23.21 8.42 10.51
C THR A 241 22.85 7.11 11.21
N GLY A 242 22.26 6.16 10.47
CA GLY A 242 21.95 4.80 10.91
C GLY A 242 23.14 4.01 11.46
N ILE A 243 24.38 4.33 11.08
CA ILE A 243 25.59 3.70 11.65
C ILE A 243 25.67 3.95 13.17
N PHE A 244 25.15 5.07 13.66
CA PHE A 244 25.13 5.44 15.08
C PHE A 244 23.87 5.00 15.81
N LEU A 245 22.84 4.55 15.08
CA LEU A 245 21.58 4.11 15.67
C LEU A 245 21.66 2.63 16.11
N PRO A 246 21.00 2.25 17.22
CA PRO A 246 20.83 0.85 17.58
C PRO A 246 20.17 0.05 16.44
N LYS A 247 20.71 -1.15 16.17
CA LYS A 247 20.27 -2.05 15.08
C LYS A 247 18.76 -2.25 15.03
N ARG A 248 18.11 -2.33 16.21
CA ARG A 248 16.66 -2.49 16.36
C ARG A 248 15.87 -1.43 15.59
N TYR A 249 16.28 -0.16 15.63
CA TYR A 249 15.53 0.92 14.98
C TYR A 249 15.65 0.88 13.46
N LEU A 250 16.81 0.50 12.93
CA LEU A 250 17.00 0.31 11.49
C LEU A 250 16.11 -0.82 10.98
N VAL A 251 16.06 -1.94 11.70
CA VAL A 251 15.18 -3.06 11.35
C VAL A 251 13.72 -2.62 11.44
N ILE A 252 13.29 -1.96 12.52
CA ILE A 252 11.91 -1.44 12.66
C ILE A 252 11.54 -0.52 11.49
N PHE A 253 12.42 0.41 11.13
CA PHE A 253 12.20 1.34 10.03
C PHE A 253 12.06 0.60 8.68
N LEU A 254 13.05 -0.23 8.34
CA LEU A 254 13.09 -0.98 7.08
C LEU A 254 11.90 -1.92 6.97
N GLN A 255 11.55 -2.55 8.08
CA GLN A 255 10.41 -3.43 8.19
C GLN A 255 9.09 -2.70 7.96
N SER A 256 8.92 -1.54 8.59
CA SER A 256 7.73 -0.71 8.42
C SER A 256 7.60 -0.28 6.96
N TYR A 257 8.71 0.05 6.31
CA TYR A 257 8.77 0.36 4.88
C TYR A 257 8.34 -0.83 3.99
N PHE A 258 8.95 -2.00 4.13
CA PHE A 258 8.57 -3.15 3.30
C PHE A 258 7.17 -3.68 3.60
N SER A 259 6.76 -3.64 4.86
CA SER A 259 5.42 -4.07 5.26
C SER A 259 4.38 -3.12 4.70
N SER A 260 4.58 -1.79 4.80
CA SER A 260 3.71 -0.78 4.19
C SER A 260 3.61 -0.98 2.68
N ARG A 261 4.75 -1.13 1.98
CA ARG A 261 4.76 -1.37 0.52
C ARG A 261 4.03 -2.66 0.13
N SER A 262 4.23 -3.73 0.91
CA SER A 262 3.57 -5.01 0.65
C SER A 262 2.07 -4.91 0.92
N LEU A 263 1.67 -4.26 2.01
CA LEU A 263 0.28 -3.97 2.33
C LEU A 263 -0.40 -3.19 1.21
N MET A 264 0.22 -2.12 0.71
CA MET A 264 -0.35 -1.32 -0.39
C MET A 264 -0.54 -2.12 -1.68
N ARG A 265 0.38 -3.03 -1.99
CA ARG A 265 0.20 -3.92 -3.14
C ARG A 265 -1.00 -4.83 -2.98
N GLU A 266 -1.23 -5.33 -1.76
CA GLU A 266 -2.39 -6.16 -1.46
C GLU A 266 -3.69 -5.36 -1.52
N LEU A 267 -3.78 -4.23 -0.80
CA LEU A 267 -5.00 -3.42 -0.72
C LEU A 267 -5.42 -2.80 -2.07
N LEU A 268 -4.47 -2.54 -2.96
CA LEU A 268 -4.75 -1.96 -4.29
C LEU A 268 -5.03 -3.01 -5.36
N GLU A 269 -4.89 -4.28 -5.03
CA GLU A 269 -5.07 -5.35 -6.00
C GLU A 269 -6.51 -5.45 -6.57
N PRO A 270 -7.61 -5.18 -5.83
CA PRO A 270 -8.95 -5.07 -6.44
C PRO A 270 -9.02 -4.09 -7.61
N TYR A 271 -8.24 -3.02 -7.56
CA TYR A 271 -8.16 -2.04 -8.65
C TYR A 271 -7.29 -2.57 -9.80
N PHE A 272 -6.11 -3.11 -9.49
CA PHE A 272 -5.17 -3.60 -10.51
C PHE A 272 -5.55 -4.94 -11.15
N SER A 273 -6.43 -5.72 -10.54
CA SER A 273 -7.00 -6.92 -11.14
C SER A 273 -8.00 -6.60 -12.25
N ARG A 274 -8.57 -5.38 -12.24
CA ARG A 274 -9.58 -4.91 -13.20
C ARG A 274 -8.98 -4.05 -14.31
N ILE A 275 -8.12 -3.08 -13.95
CA ILE A 275 -7.47 -2.21 -14.93
C ILE A 275 -6.19 -2.86 -15.46
N ARG A 276 -6.06 -2.93 -16.78
CA ARG A 276 -4.96 -3.63 -17.46
C ARG A 276 -3.65 -2.84 -17.45
N PHE A 277 -2.90 -2.94 -16.37
CA PHE A 277 -1.53 -2.43 -16.29
C PHE A 277 -0.51 -3.46 -16.75
N THR A 278 0.47 -3.04 -17.55
CA THR A 278 1.70 -3.83 -17.71
C THR A 278 2.54 -3.79 -16.42
N LYS A 279 3.48 -4.73 -16.28
CA LYS A 279 4.37 -4.78 -15.10
C LYS A 279 5.16 -3.47 -14.92
N GLU A 280 5.58 -2.87 -16.03
CA GLU A 280 6.32 -1.60 -16.04
C GLU A 280 5.42 -0.43 -15.67
N GLN A 281 4.23 -0.33 -16.25
CA GLN A 281 3.25 0.71 -15.92
C GLN A 281 2.84 0.65 -14.44
N LYS A 282 2.56 -0.55 -13.91
CA LYS A 282 2.25 -0.74 -12.48
C LYS A 282 3.43 -0.30 -11.61
N LYS A 283 4.67 -0.65 -11.98
CA LYS A 283 5.88 -0.20 -11.27
C LYS A 283 6.01 1.31 -11.25
N HIS A 284 5.79 1.98 -12.39
CA HIS A 284 5.84 3.44 -12.48
C HIS A 284 4.73 4.10 -11.65
N TRP A 285 3.50 3.58 -11.72
CA TRP A 285 2.37 4.07 -10.92
C TRP A 285 2.67 4.06 -9.42
N PHE A 286 3.22 2.95 -8.91
CA PHE A 286 3.59 2.82 -7.49
C PHE A 286 4.75 3.75 -7.11
N HIS A 287 5.74 3.88 -7.99
CA HIS A 287 6.88 4.77 -7.77
C HIS A 287 6.46 6.24 -7.78
N ASP A 288 5.49 6.64 -8.59
CA ASP A 288 5.05 8.02 -8.68
C ASP A 288 4.30 8.52 -7.43
N ARG A 289 3.62 7.59 -6.76
CA ARG A 289 2.81 7.83 -5.55
C ARG A 289 3.48 7.31 -4.28
N GLU A 290 4.78 7.04 -4.34
CA GLU A 290 5.48 6.24 -3.32
C GLU A 290 5.41 6.84 -1.91
N GLY A 291 5.66 8.14 -1.75
CA GLY A 291 5.56 8.81 -0.46
C GLY A 291 4.15 8.75 0.14
N LEU A 292 3.12 9.01 -0.67
CA LEU A 292 1.73 8.98 -0.22
C LEU A 292 1.28 7.57 0.14
N LEU A 293 1.57 6.58 -0.72
CA LEU A 293 1.25 5.18 -0.46
C LEU A 293 2.00 4.66 0.77
N PHE A 294 3.26 5.07 0.96
CA PHE A 294 4.02 4.73 2.15
C PHE A 294 3.36 5.29 3.41
N GLY A 295 2.99 6.56 3.43
CA GLY A 295 2.31 7.20 4.56
C GLY A 295 0.97 6.53 4.90
N PHE A 296 0.17 6.23 3.87
CA PHE A 296 -1.09 5.52 4.02
C PHE A 296 -0.89 4.10 4.57
N GLY A 297 0.05 3.35 3.97
CA GLY A 297 0.34 1.99 4.38
C GLY A 297 0.98 1.89 5.76
N VAL A 298 1.80 2.85 6.18
CA VAL A 298 2.36 2.90 7.55
C VAL A 298 1.25 3.19 8.56
N GLY A 299 0.32 4.09 8.24
CA GLY A 299 -0.84 4.37 9.09
C GLY A 299 -1.62 3.10 9.41
N PHE A 300 -2.05 2.36 8.37
CA PHE A 300 -2.72 1.08 8.59
C PHE A 300 -1.82 0.01 9.20
N TYR A 301 -0.53 -0.03 8.86
CA TYR A 301 0.41 -0.98 9.46
C TYR A 301 0.48 -0.85 10.99
N ILE A 302 0.44 0.37 11.52
CA ILE A 302 0.41 0.63 12.96
C ILE A 302 -0.89 0.07 13.57
N PHE A 303 -2.03 0.35 12.96
CA PHE A 303 -3.33 -0.16 13.43
C PHE A 303 -3.41 -1.69 13.39
N LEU A 304 -2.88 -2.30 12.33
CA LEU A 304 -2.88 -3.74 12.12
C LEU A 304 -2.06 -4.52 13.15
N ARG A 305 -1.09 -3.87 13.80
CA ARG A 305 -0.31 -4.45 14.88
C ARG A 305 -1.06 -4.56 16.20
N ILE A 306 -2.23 -3.92 16.31
CA ILE A 306 -3.08 -4.04 17.50
C ILE A 306 -3.62 -5.49 17.53
N PRO A 307 -3.28 -6.30 18.54
CA PRO A 307 -3.70 -7.68 18.61
C PRO A 307 -5.23 -7.81 18.60
N LEU A 308 -5.74 -8.90 18.01
CA LEU A 308 -7.18 -9.22 17.87
C LEU A 308 -7.96 -8.30 16.93
N LEU A 309 -7.60 -7.02 16.81
CA LEU A 309 -8.26 -6.06 15.92
C LEU A 309 -7.69 -6.04 14.50
N GLY A 310 -6.46 -6.52 14.28
CA GLY A 310 -5.78 -6.44 12.98
C GLY A 310 -6.61 -6.98 11.80
N VAL A 311 -7.35 -8.07 11.99
CA VAL A 311 -8.22 -8.64 10.94
C VAL A 311 -9.38 -7.71 10.57
N LEU A 312 -10.03 -7.11 11.56
CA LEU A 312 -11.12 -6.16 11.33
C LEU A 312 -10.60 -4.86 10.69
N ILE A 313 -9.44 -4.40 11.18
CA ILE A 313 -8.74 -3.23 10.65
C ILE A 313 -8.33 -3.46 9.19
N TYR A 314 -8.01 -4.69 8.80
CA TYR A 314 -7.71 -5.01 7.41
C TYR A 314 -8.92 -4.78 6.49
N GLY A 315 -10.13 -5.18 6.91
CA GLY A 315 -11.36 -4.87 6.18
C GLY A 315 -11.62 -3.35 6.08
N ILE A 316 -11.36 -2.61 7.16
CA ILE A 316 -11.41 -1.14 7.15
C ILE A 316 -10.35 -0.56 6.22
N ALA A 317 -9.14 -1.12 6.18
CA ALA A 317 -8.06 -0.69 5.32
C ALA A 317 -8.44 -0.88 3.84
N GLU A 318 -8.99 -2.03 3.49
CA GLU A 318 -9.49 -2.35 2.14
C GLU A 318 -10.57 -1.35 1.70
N ALA A 319 -11.56 -1.11 2.56
CA ALA A 319 -12.59 -0.11 2.34
C ALA A 319 -12.04 1.31 2.19
N SER A 320 -11.04 1.66 3.01
CA SER A 320 -10.36 2.96 2.96
C SER A 320 -9.54 3.12 1.68
N THR A 321 -9.02 2.03 1.12
CA THR A 321 -8.29 2.04 -0.15
C THR A 321 -9.19 2.39 -1.33
N ALA A 322 -10.49 2.08 -1.29
CA ALA A 322 -11.44 2.57 -2.28
C ALA A 322 -11.49 4.11 -2.30
N TYR A 323 -11.54 4.75 -1.12
CA TYR A 323 -11.46 6.21 -1.01
C TYR A 323 -10.10 6.74 -1.50
N LEU A 324 -9.00 6.11 -1.12
CA LEU A 324 -7.65 6.47 -1.57
C LEU A 324 -7.56 6.51 -3.11
N ILE A 325 -8.08 5.50 -3.80
CA ILE A 325 -8.06 5.41 -5.26
C ILE A 325 -8.71 6.64 -5.90
N THR A 326 -9.86 7.08 -5.39
CA THR A 326 -10.53 8.29 -5.91
C THR A 326 -9.73 9.59 -5.77
N LYS A 327 -8.66 9.59 -4.97
CA LYS A 327 -7.80 10.76 -4.74
C LYS A 327 -6.50 10.73 -5.54
N VAL A 328 -6.07 9.55 -5.96
CA VAL A 328 -4.74 9.36 -6.58
C VAL A 328 -4.80 8.83 -8.00
N THR A 329 -5.98 8.47 -8.51
CA THR A 329 -6.20 8.09 -9.91
C THR A 329 -7.37 8.84 -10.47
N ASP A 330 -7.43 8.95 -11.79
CA ASP A 330 -8.61 9.44 -12.49
C ASP A 330 -9.72 8.35 -12.50
N PRO A 331 -11.00 8.72 -12.68
CA PRO A 331 -12.06 7.75 -12.85
C PRO A 331 -11.80 6.88 -14.08
N PRO A 332 -11.99 5.54 -13.98
CA PRO A 332 -11.80 4.66 -15.13
C PRO A 332 -12.89 4.92 -16.18
N PRO A 333 -12.55 4.99 -17.48
CA PRO A 333 -13.53 5.09 -18.54
C PRO A 333 -14.29 3.77 -18.69
N PRO A 334 -15.39 3.73 -19.46
CA PRO A 334 -16.04 2.48 -19.85
C PRO A 334 -15.04 1.50 -20.50
N PRO A 335 -15.18 0.17 -20.33
CA PRO A 335 -14.22 -0.80 -20.86
C PRO A 335 -13.92 -0.68 -22.36
N ALA A 336 -14.89 -0.23 -23.16
CA ALA A 336 -14.73 0.01 -24.60
C ALA A 336 -13.74 1.15 -24.95
N GLN A 337 -13.49 2.06 -24.02
CA GLN A 337 -12.58 3.21 -24.17
C GLN A 337 -11.38 3.09 -23.22
N SER A 338 -11.09 1.87 -22.74
CA SER A 338 -10.03 1.63 -21.75
C SER A 338 -8.63 1.58 -22.36
N GLU A 339 -8.54 1.60 -23.70
CA GLU A 339 -7.27 1.68 -24.41
C GLU A 339 -6.51 2.95 -23.94
N ASP A 340 -5.23 2.78 -23.63
CA ASP A 340 -4.33 3.82 -23.09
C ASP A 340 -4.66 4.41 -21.70
N PHE A 341 -5.79 4.08 -21.07
CA PHE A 341 -6.10 4.57 -19.73
C PHE A 341 -4.99 4.25 -18.73
N ALA A 342 -4.53 2.99 -18.68
CA ALA A 342 -3.45 2.57 -17.78
C ALA A 342 -2.13 3.32 -18.05
N ALA A 343 -1.85 3.67 -19.31
CA ALA A 343 -0.67 4.44 -19.67
C ALA A 343 -0.77 5.89 -19.15
N SER A 344 -1.95 6.50 -19.26
CA SER A 344 -2.23 7.86 -18.77
C SER A 344 -2.08 8.00 -17.25
N GLN A 345 -2.32 6.92 -16.50
CA GLN A 345 -2.31 6.91 -15.05
C GLN A 345 -0.91 6.75 -14.42
N GLN A 346 0.13 6.49 -15.23
CA GLN A 346 1.49 6.29 -14.71
C GLN A 346 2.02 7.52 -13.95
N GLN A 347 1.66 8.73 -14.41
CA GLN A 347 1.99 9.99 -13.75
C GLN A 347 0.80 10.50 -12.94
N TRP A 348 1.07 11.00 -11.75
CA TRP A 348 0.10 11.61 -10.86
C TRP A 348 -0.02 13.11 -11.18
N LYS A 349 -0.86 13.41 -12.17
CA LYS A 349 -0.96 14.76 -12.78
C LYS A 349 -1.34 15.85 -11.78
N ASN A 350 -2.23 15.57 -10.83
CA ASN A 350 -2.73 16.53 -9.83
C ASN A 350 -1.98 16.47 -8.49
N LYS A 351 -0.78 15.88 -8.44
CA LYS A 351 0.00 15.69 -7.20
C LYS A 351 0.18 16.98 -6.40
N HIS A 352 0.68 18.04 -7.02
CA HIS A 352 0.99 19.29 -6.32
C HIS A 352 -0.26 19.96 -5.74
N GLU A 353 -1.34 20.00 -6.51
CA GLU A 353 -2.62 20.57 -6.06
C GLU A 353 -3.20 19.76 -4.89
N PHE A 354 -3.21 18.43 -5.02
CA PHE A 354 -3.73 17.55 -3.99
C PHE A 354 -2.95 17.63 -2.66
N LEU A 355 -1.62 17.74 -2.72
CA LEU A 355 -0.78 17.84 -1.52
C LEU A 355 -0.99 19.17 -0.78
N ASN A 356 -1.39 20.22 -1.48
CA ASN A 356 -1.60 21.56 -0.90
C ASN A 356 -3.05 21.81 -0.42
N LEU A 357 -4.01 20.95 -0.76
CA LEU A 357 -5.40 21.09 -0.35
C LEU A 357 -5.59 20.99 1.19
N LYS A 358 -6.47 21.81 1.75
CA LYS A 358 -6.91 21.68 3.15
C LYS A 358 -7.64 20.36 3.38
N LEU A 359 -7.50 19.78 4.57
CA LEU A 359 -8.13 18.49 4.95
C LEU A 359 -9.66 18.49 4.79
N SER A 360 -10.31 19.61 5.11
CA SER A 360 -11.76 19.79 4.94
C SER A 360 -12.20 19.72 3.48
N ASN A 361 -11.29 20.08 2.56
CA ASN A 361 -11.56 20.24 1.14
C ASN A 361 -10.93 19.09 0.33
N LEU A 362 -10.65 17.95 0.97
CA LEU A 362 -10.15 16.76 0.27
C LEU A 362 -11.10 16.24 -0.81
N ASP A 363 -12.38 16.59 -0.71
CA ASP A 363 -13.40 16.25 -1.70
C ASP A 363 -13.62 17.35 -2.75
N ALA A 364 -13.04 18.54 -2.57
CA ALA A 364 -13.10 19.59 -3.57
C ALA A 364 -12.31 19.14 -4.82
N HIS A 365 -12.94 19.31 -5.98
CA HIS A 365 -12.41 18.85 -7.24
C HIS A 365 -11.08 19.55 -7.60
N THR A 366 -10.02 18.77 -7.85
CA THR A 366 -8.85 19.21 -8.64
C THR A 366 -9.13 18.85 -10.10
N GLY A 367 -10.01 19.64 -10.73
CA GLY A 367 -10.31 19.52 -12.15
C GLY A 367 -9.33 20.33 -12.97
N HIS A 368 -8.86 19.73 -14.06
CA HIS A 368 -8.02 20.36 -15.08
C HIS A 368 -8.38 21.83 -15.32
N SER A 369 -7.51 22.76 -14.90
CA SER A 369 -7.38 24.00 -15.64
C SER A 369 -6.85 23.62 -17.02
N ASN A 370 -7.73 23.55 -18.02
CA ASN A 370 -7.33 23.63 -19.41
C ASN A 370 -6.66 24.99 -19.63
N SER A 371 -5.39 25.12 -19.27
CA SER A 371 -4.54 26.22 -19.68
C SER A 371 -4.11 25.98 -21.13
N SER A 372 -5.11 25.99 -22.01
CA SER A 372 -4.96 26.12 -23.46
C SER A 372 -5.97 27.17 -23.94
N SER A 373 -5.87 28.36 -23.37
CA SER A 373 -6.48 29.57 -23.90
C SER A 373 -5.56 30.76 -23.64
N SER A 374 -4.38 30.70 -24.26
CA SER A 374 -3.66 31.91 -24.64
C SER A 374 -3.51 31.87 -26.15
N GLN A 375 -4.13 32.87 -26.79
CA GLN A 375 -4.06 33.22 -28.22
C GLN A 375 -4.98 32.43 -29.17
N ALA A 376 -6.24 32.84 -29.23
CA ALA A 376 -6.92 33.02 -30.52
C ALA A 376 -7.96 34.16 -30.39
N ALA A 377 -8.06 34.92 -31.47
CA ALA A 377 -8.61 36.26 -31.56
C ALA A 377 -10.10 36.41 -31.19
N GLN A 378 -10.42 37.65 -30.82
CA GLN A 378 -11.74 38.25 -30.75
C GLN A 378 -12.53 38.05 -32.05
N ASN A 379 -13.77 37.53 -31.98
CA ASN A 379 -14.99 38.19 -32.50
C ASN A 379 -16.26 37.31 -32.31
N PRO A 380 -17.47 37.92 -32.31
CA PRO A 380 -18.67 37.36 -31.69
C PRO A 380 -19.76 36.86 -32.67
N LEU A 381 -20.76 36.17 -32.09
CA LEU A 381 -22.03 35.67 -32.64
C LEU A 381 -21.96 34.42 -33.54
N GLU A 382 -22.58 33.33 -33.08
CA GLU A 382 -23.67 32.65 -33.81
C GLU A 382 -24.43 31.66 -32.92
N THR A 383 -25.75 31.75 -33.00
CA THR A 383 -26.79 30.88 -32.42
C THR A 383 -26.86 29.51 -33.08
N GLY A 384 -27.05 28.44 -32.31
CA GLY A 384 -27.35 27.11 -32.85
C GLY A 384 -27.83 26.12 -31.78
N SER A 385 -29.15 25.89 -31.77
CA SER A 385 -29.85 24.88 -30.96
C SER A 385 -29.51 23.45 -31.42
N SER A 386 -29.17 22.55 -30.49
CA SER A 386 -29.30 21.10 -30.69
C SER A 386 -29.54 20.38 -29.36
N SER A 387 -30.77 19.88 -29.25
CA SER A 387 -31.38 19.04 -28.23
C SER A 387 -30.80 17.64 -28.14
N GLY A 388 -30.76 17.05 -26.93
CA GLY A 388 -30.67 15.60 -26.75
C GLY A 388 -29.99 15.07 -25.48
N VAL A 389 -30.38 15.51 -24.28
CA VAL A 389 -30.03 14.82 -23.03
C VAL A 389 -31.25 14.80 -22.10
N PRO A 390 -31.65 13.65 -21.50
CA PRO A 390 -32.76 13.63 -20.55
C PRO A 390 -32.36 14.37 -19.27
N SER A 391 -33.09 15.44 -18.96
CA SER A 391 -33.02 16.17 -17.69
C SER A 391 -33.74 15.38 -16.60
N GLY A 392 -33.01 14.48 -15.95
CA GLY A 392 -33.51 13.77 -14.77
C GLY A 392 -32.37 13.32 -13.85
N PRO A 393 -32.50 13.48 -12.53
CA PRO A 393 -31.57 12.85 -11.59
C PRO A 393 -31.62 11.32 -11.75
N PRO A 394 -30.49 10.60 -11.58
CA PRO A 394 -30.48 9.15 -11.66
C PRO A 394 -31.45 8.54 -10.63
N PRO A 395 -32.16 7.45 -11.00
CA PRO A 395 -33.15 6.85 -10.12
C PRO A 395 -32.52 6.32 -8.82
N PRO A 396 -33.27 6.34 -7.71
CA PRO A 396 -32.79 5.81 -6.43
C PRO A 396 -32.45 4.32 -6.52
N TYR A 397 -31.28 3.94 -6.00
CA TYR A 397 -30.66 2.62 -6.08
C TYR A 397 -31.39 1.47 -5.37
N THR A 398 -32.59 1.68 -4.84
CA THR A 398 -33.37 0.64 -4.15
C THR A 398 -34.02 -0.39 -5.07
N GLU A 399 -34.04 -0.18 -6.39
CA GLU A 399 -34.75 -1.09 -7.32
C GLU A 399 -33.89 -2.12 -8.08
N LEU A 400 -32.56 -2.16 -7.88
CA LEU A 400 -31.69 -3.09 -8.62
C LEU A 400 -31.41 -4.44 -7.90
N ARG A 401 -32.18 -4.79 -6.86
CA ARG A 401 -31.98 -6.05 -6.11
C ARG A 401 -32.84 -7.23 -6.56
N SER A 402 -33.52 -7.13 -7.70
CA SER A 402 -34.23 -8.27 -8.29
C SER A 402 -34.04 -8.31 -9.81
N ARG A 403 -32.91 -8.88 -10.24
CA ARG A 403 -32.76 -9.66 -11.48
C ARG A 403 -31.41 -10.34 -11.53
#